data_AF-A0A7Z9IKP8-F1
#
_entry.id   AF-A0A7Z9IKP8-F1
#
_cell.length_a   1.000
_cell.length_b   1.000
_cell.length_c   1.000
_cell.angle_alpha   90.00
_cell.angle_beta   90.00
_cell.angle_gamma   90.00
#
_symmetry.space_group_name_H-M   'P 1'
#
loop_
_entity.id
_entity.type
_entity.pdbx_description
1 polymer ?
#
loop_
_entity_poly.entity_id
_entity_poly.type
_entity_poly.pdbx_seq_one_letter_code
_entity_poly.pdbx_strand_id
1 'polypeptide(L)'
;PNAETVRDLTQYRELVILNKTNYAPAFLLGFVVWLWGGWPMLVVGFFWSTVAVYHGTFAINSLAHVWGSQRYLTGDDSRNNFFLALITLGEGWHNNHHHYQSSTRQGFRWWEIDISYYILKVMSWFGLVWGLRTPPDEVVRGLNPIGRKVLDKVATELASSFSVEVISSRVRESWAESQTLEDLADRAKRTRDQLETRIAEMSLPHLPTIPELRDKAEEMFQETPSVDEIVKRAHQLLACMVAAHICDVVLAGA
;
A
#
# COMPACT_ATOMS: atom_id res chain seq x y z
N PRO A 1 5.81 3.82 -28.10
CA PRO A 1 6.08 4.79 -27.01
C PRO A 1 6.14 6.22 -27.55
N ASN A 2 5.62 7.20 -26.81
CA ASN A 2 5.81 8.60 -27.14
C ASN A 2 7.31 8.92 -27.02
N ALA A 3 7.94 9.38 -28.11
CA ALA A 3 9.39 9.66 -28.10
C ALA A 3 9.76 10.78 -27.10
N GLU A 4 8.79 11.62 -26.74
CA GLU A 4 9.01 12.73 -25.82
C GLU A 4 9.23 12.31 -24.36
N THR A 5 8.76 11.12 -23.97
CA THR A 5 8.89 10.63 -22.58
C THR A 5 10.21 9.91 -22.30
N VAL A 6 10.98 9.54 -23.33
CA VAL A 6 12.23 8.77 -23.26
C VAL A 6 13.32 9.40 -24.14
N ARG A 7 13.46 10.72 -24.04
CA ARG A 7 14.41 11.52 -24.85
C ARG A 7 15.86 11.10 -24.63
N ASP A 8 16.18 10.65 -23.42
CA ASP A 8 17.48 10.13 -23.02
C ASP A 8 17.88 8.85 -23.78
N LEU A 9 16.91 8.03 -24.20
CA LEU A 9 17.16 6.82 -25.01
C LEU A 9 17.08 7.11 -26.52
N THR A 10 16.15 7.97 -26.94
CA THR A 10 15.89 8.24 -28.37
C THR A 10 16.94 9.11 -29.05
N GLN A 11 17.80 9.78 -28.27
CA GLN A 11 18.98 10.47 -28.82
C GLN A 11 20.00 9.52 -29.49
N TYR A 12 20.00 8.24 -29.10
CA TYR A 12 20.91 7.22 -29.64
C TYR A 12 20.28 6.52 -30.85
N ARG A 13 20.83 6.78 -32.04
CA ARG A 13 20.29 6.26 -33.30
C ARG A 13 20.30 4.73 -33.34
N GLU A 14 21.33 4.11 -32.77
CA GLU A 14 21.50 2.67 -32.63
C GLU A 14 20.37 2.03 -31.82
N LEU A 15 19.94 2.65 -30.71
CA LEU A 15 18.81 2.17 -29.90
C LEU A 15 17.49 2.30 -30.66
N VAL A 16 17.31 3.39 -31.41
CA VAL A 16 16.12 3.58 -32.25
C VAL A 16 16.04 2.56 -33.37
N ILE A 17 17.17 2.26 -34.02
CA ILE A 17 17.25 1.21 -35.05
C ILE A 17 16.92 -0.15 -34.42
N LEU A 18 17.59 -0.50 -33.32
CA LEU A 18 17.39 -1.76 -32.61
C LEU A 18 15.92 -1.95 -32.20
N ASN A 19 15.26 -0.90 -31.70
CA ASN A 19 13.84 -0.95 -31.36
C ASN A 19 12.93 -1.17 -32.58
N LYS A 20 13.25 -0.58 -33.74
CA LYS A 20 12.50 -0.80 -34.99
C LYS A 20 12.75 -2.20 -35.58
N THR A 21 13.92 -2.77 -35.33
CA THR A 21 14.33 -4.09 -35.83
C THR A 21 14.54 -5.08 -34.69
N ASN A 22 13.68 -5.04 -33.67
CA ASN A 22 13.86 -5.75 -32.39
C ASN A 22 14.07 -7.26 -32.54
N TYR A 23 13.46 -7.90 -33.54
CA TYR A 23 13.63 -9.34 -33.78
C TYR A 23 14.82 -9.67 -34.70
N ALA A 24 15.36 -8.71 -35.45
CA ALA A 24 16.41 -8.97 -36.43
C ALA A 24 17.70 -9.55 -35.81
N PRO A 25 18.20 -9.05 -34.65
CA PRO A 25 19.34 -9.68 -33.98
C PRO A 25 19.09 -11.13 -33.58
N ALA A 26 17.89 -11.46 -33.10
CA ALA A 26 17.55 -12.82 -32.70
C ALA A 26 17.51 -13.76 -33.90
N PHE A 27 16.89 -13.36 -35.02
CA PHE A 27 16.89 -14.14 -36.25
C PHE A 27 18.29 -14.32 -36.84
N LEU A 28 19.09 -13.23 -36.85
CA LEU A 28 20.47 -13.28 -37.33
C LEU A 28 21.31 -14.23 -36.48
N LEU A 29 21.23 -14.12 -35.14
CA LEU A 29 21.97 -14.99 -34.23
C LEU A 29 21.54 -16.45 -34.39
N GLY A 30 20.24 -16.72 -34.46
CA GLY A 30 19.73 -18.08 -34.71
C GLY A 30 20.24 -18.64 -36.03
N PHE A 31 20.21 -17.85 -37.11
CA PHE A 31 20.73 -18.26 -38.41
C PHE A 31 22.24 -18.53 -38.38
N VAL A 32 23.04 -17.68 -37.72
CA VAL A 32 24.50 -17.87 -37.56
C VAL A 32 24.80 -19.13 -36.75
N VAL A 33 24.08 -19.37 -35.65
CA VAL A 33 24.22 -20.57 -34.82
C VAL A 33 23.86 -21.83 -35.61
N TRP A 34 22.82 -21.77 -36.44
CA TRP A 34 22.45 -22.85 -37.34
C TRP A 34 23.51 -23.10 -38.42
N LEU A 35 24.09 -22.06 -39.02
CA LEU A 35 25.19 -22.22 -39.97
C LEU A 35 26.43 -22.85 -39.31
N TRP A 36 26.67 -22.57 -38.03
CA TRP A 36 27.83 -23.06 -37.31
C TRP A 36 27.74 -24.55 -36.93
N GLY A 37 26.56 -25.06 -36.58
CA GLY A 37 26.42 -26.45 -36.12
C GLY A 37 25.08 -27.13 -36.42
N GLY A 38 24.35 -26.62 -37.41
CA GLY A 38 23.09 -27.18 -37.88
C GLY A 38 21.94 -27.12 -36.88
N TRP A 39 20.98 -28.02 -37.06
CA TRP A 39 19.76 -28.10 -36.24
C TRP A 39 20.01 -28.32 -34.74
N PRO A 40 20.95 -29.16 -34.29
CA PRO A 40 21.20 -29.33 -32.86
C PRO A 40 21.62 -28.03 -32.18
N MET A 41 22.51 -27.25 -32.81
CA MET A 41 22.94 -25.95 -32.28
C MET A 41 21.81 -24.93 -32.28
N LEU A 42 20.97 -24.91 -33.31
CA LEU A 42 19.80 -24.03 -33.34
C LEU A 42 18.79 -24.38 -32.24
N VAL A 43 18.48 -25.68 -32.06
CA VAL A 43 17.47 -26.12 -31.08
C VAL A 43 17.99 -25.99 -29.65
N VAL A 44 19.17 -26.52 -29.35
CA VAL A 44 19.70 -26.53 -27.98
C VAL A 44 20.45 -25.23 -27.68
N GLY A 45 21.40 -24.87 -28.53
CA GLY A 45 22.29 -23.72 -28.32
C GLY A 45 21.59 -22.37 -28.41
N PHE A 46 20.53 -22.25 -29.21
CA PHE A 46 19.75 -21.02 -29.33
C PHE A 46 18.38 -21.10 -28.65
N PHE A 47 17.46 -21.96 -29.10
CA PHE A 47 16.09 -21.95 -28.56
C PHE A 47 16.03 -22.36 -27.09
N TRP A 48 16.57 -23.53 -26.72
CA TRP A 48 16.50 -24.00 -25.33
C TRP A 48 17.30 -23.08 -24.39
N SER A 49 18.51 -22.68 -24.80
CA SER A 49 19.30 -21.68 -24.08
C SER A 49 18.52 -20.38 -23.82
N THR A 50 17.85 -19.84 -24.84
CA THR A 50 17.02 -18.62 -24.71
C THR A 50 15.87 -18.84 -23.72
N VAL A 51 15.17 -19.98 -23.82
CA VAL A 51 14.09 -20.32 -22.89
C VAL A 51 14.61 -20.43 -21.45
N ALA A 52 15.78 -21.05 -21.24
CA ALA A 52 16.39 -21.16 -19.93
C ALA A 52 16.79 -19.78 -19.35
N VAL A 53 17.36 -18.90 -20.18
CA VAL A 53 17.67 -17.51 -19.79
C VAL A 53 16.41 -16.75 -19.39
N TYR A 54 15.32 -16.89 -20.16
CA TYR A 54 14.04 -16.26 -19.81
C TYR A 54 13.48 -16.79 -18.50
N HIS A 55 13.48 -18.10 -18.28
CA HIS A 55 13.07 -18.68 -17.00
C HIS A 55 13.93 -18.17 -15.85
N GLY A 56 15.26 -18.11 -16.01
CA GLY A 56 16.16 -17.55 -15.02
C GLY A 56 15.82 -16.09 -14.68
N THR A 57 15.65 -15.26 -15.71
CA THR A 57 15.35 -13.83 -15.57
C THR A 57 14.01 -13.61 -14.86
N PHE A 58 12.95 -14.29 -15.28
CA PHE A 58 11.63 -14.15 -14.67
C PHE A 58 11.53 -14.79 -13.29
N ALA A 59 12.25 -15.90 -13.06
CA ALA A 59 12.31 -16.53 -11.75
C ALA A 59 12.92 -15.59 -10.70
N ILE A 60 13.89 -14.75 -11.06
CA ILE A 60 14.44 -13.74 -10.14
C ILE A 60 13.36 -12.75 -9.70
N ASN A 61 12.61 -12.20 -10.65
CA ASN A 61 11.52 -11.26 -10.35
C ASN A 61 10.46 -11.85 -9.41
N SER A 62 10.34 -13.17 -9.32
CA SER A 62 9.45 -13.82 -8.34
C SER A 62 10.18 -14.22 -7.05
N LEU A 63 11.27 -14.98 -7.15
CA LEU A 63 11.99 -15.53 -6.00
C LEU A 63 12.65 -14.44 -5.17
N ALA A 64 13.18 -13.38 -5.79
CA ALA A 64 13.74 -12.25 -5.06
C ALA A 64 12.68 -11.42 -4.33
N HIS A 65 11.39 -11.66 -4.59
CA HIS A 65 10.28 -11.06 -3.85
C HIS A 65 9.68 -11.97 -2.76
N VAL A 66 10.23 -13.17 -2.55
CA VAL A 66 9.71 -14.12 -1.56
C VAL A 66 10.82 -14.67 -0.67
N TRP A 67 12.03 -14.88 -1.21
CA TRP A 67 13.10 -15.57 -0.53
C TRP A 67 14.36 -14.71 -0.41
N GLY A 68 14.68 -14.30 0.82
CA GLY A 68 15.87 -13.55 1.15
C GLY A 68 15.66 -12.64 2.35
N SER A 69 16.51 -11.61 2.45
CA SER A 69 16.43 -10.60 3.51
C SER A 69 16.08 -9.23 2.95
N GLN A 70 15.21 -8.50 3.62
CA GLN A 70 14.90 -7.11 3.29
C GLN A 70 15.69 -6.19 4.22
N ARG A 71 16.65 -5.47 3.66
CA ARG A 71 17.52 -4.54 4.43
C ARG A 71 16.97 -3.12 4.41
N TYR A 72 16.39 -2.71 3.30
CA TYR A 72 15.88 -1.37 3.05
C TYR A 72 14.37 -1.41 2.83
N LEU A 73 13.68 -0.41 3.38
CA LEU A 73 12.23 -0.23 3.21
C LEU A 73 11.95 0.47 1.88
N THR A 74 11.61 -0.32 0.86
CA THR A 74 11.36 0.12 -0.52
C THR A 74 9.88 0.22 -0.87
N GLY A 75 8.98 -0.24 0.01
CA GLY A 75 7.52 -0.28 -0.21
C GLY A 75 7.04 -1.48 -1.01
N ASP A 76 7.95 -2.33 -1.47
CA ASP A 76 7.70 -3.62 -2.09
C ASP A 76 8.34 -4.76 -1.30
N ASP A 77 8.14 -5.98 -1.79
CA ASP A 77 8.63 -7.22 -1.19
C ASP A 77 10.04 -7.61 -1.66
N SER A 78 10.80 -6.69 -2.26
CA SER A 78 12.13 -7.01 -2.78
C SER A 78 13.07 -7.46 -1.65
N ARG A 79 13.85 -8.51 -1.91
CA ARG A 79 14.77 -9.14 -0.95
C ARG A 79 16.13 -9.38 -1.59
N ASN A 80 17.17 -9.26 -0.76
CA ASN A 80 18.53 -9.65 -1.09
C ASN A 80 18.72 -11.15 -0.81
N ASN A 81 19.27 -11.87 -1.80
CA ASN A 81 19.56 -13.29 -1.70
C ASN A 81 20.90 -13.62 -2.36
N PHE A 82 21.83 -14.14 -1.54
CA PHE A 82 23.18 -14.48 -1.98
C PHE A 82 23.22 -15.57 -3.06
N PHE A 83 22.40 -16.62 -2.93
CA PHE A 83 22.39 -17.71 -3.91
C PHE A 83 21.82 -17.26 -5.25
N LEU A 84 20.73 -16.48 -5.22
CA LEU A 84 20.19 -15.88 -6.43
C LEU A 84 21.26 -14.99 -7.06
N ALA A 85 21.91 -14.11 -6.29
CA ALA A 85 22.93 -13.20 -6.81
C ALA A 85 24.08 -13.93 -7.51
N LEU A 86 24.50 -15.10 -7.02
CA LEU A 86 25.56 -15.87 -7.66
C LEU A 86 25.11 -16.48 -9.00
N ILE A 87 23.91 -17.07 -9.06
CA ILE A 87 23.37 -17.70 -10.28
C ILE A 87 23.06 -16.64 -11.34
N THR A 88 22.72 -15.43 -10.91
CA THR A 88 22.18 -14.37 -11.76
C THR A 88 23.16 -13.22 -11.94
N LEU A 89 24.42 -13.47 -11.56
CA LEU A 89 25.56 -12.59 -11.77
C LEU A 89 25.43 -11.23 -11.06
N GLY A 90 24.59 -11.12 -10.02
CA GLY A 90 24.42 -9.92 -9.21
C GLY A 90 22.97 -9.54 -8.95
N GLU A 91 22.04 -9.96 -9.82
CA GLU A 91 20.61 -9.56 -9.79
C GLU A 91 19.85 -9.98 -8.51
N GLY A 92 20.41 -10.90 -7.74
CA GLY A 92 19.85 -11.31 -6.44
C GLY A 92 20.02 -10.29 -5.32
N TRP A 93 20.81 -9.22 -5.50
CA TRP A 93 20.83 -8.06 -4.58
C TRP A 93 19.66 -7.12 -4.86
N HIS A 94 18.46 -7.70 -4.95
CA HIS A 94 17.28 -7.05 -5.50
C HIS A 94 16.74 -5.94 -4.60
N ASN A 95 16.78 -6.12 -3.28
CA ASN A 95 16.38 -5.07 -2.34
C ASN A 95 17.34 -3.87 -2.38
N ASN A 96 18.65 -4.10 -2.58
CA ASN A 96 19.59 -3.00 -2.82
C ASN A 96 19.28 -2.26 -4.12
N HIS A 97 18.98 -2.99 -5.20
CA HIS A 97 18.60 -2.40 -6.49
C HIS A 97 17.34 -1.53 -6.37
N HIS A 98 16.30 -2.02 -5.70
CA HIS A 98 15.05 -1.27 -5.49
C HIS A 98 15.24 -0.06 -4.55
N HIS A 99 16.15 -0.15 -3.59
CA HIS A 99 16.49 0.98 -2.71
C HIS A 99 17.19 2.11 -3.47
N TYR A 100 18.06 1.78 -4.44
CA TYR A 100 18.77 2.80 -5.21
C TYR A 100 19.10 2.34 -6.63
N GLN A 101 18.07 2.44 -7.50
CA GLN A 101 18.08 1.97 -8.89
C GLN A 101 19.11 2.69 -9.79
N SER A 102 19.58 3.87 -9.37
CA SER A 102 20.55 4.64 -10.15
C SER A 102 22.00 4.17 -10.00
N SER A 103 22.28 3.27 -9.06
CA SER A 103 23.60 2.65 -8.92
C SER A 103 23.82 1.57 -9.97
N THR A 104 25.00 1.59 -10.59
CA THR A 104 25.47 0.53 -11.48
C THR A 104 25.88 -0.73 -10.72
N ARG A 105 26.16 -0.61 -9.41
CA ARG A 105 26.50 -1.71 -8.52
C ARG A 105 25.27 -2.09 -7.70
N GLN A 106 24.88 -3.36 -7.71
CA GLN A 106 23.75 -3.88 -6.93
C GLN A 106 24.19 -4.43 -5.58
N GLY A 107 25.38 -5.05 -5.48
CA GLY A 107 25.94 -5.48 -4.20
C GLY A 107 26.55 -4.29 -3.44
N PHE A 108 25.93 -3.77 -2.38
CA PHE A 108 26.41 -2.57 -1.67
C PHE A 108 27.53 -2.86 -0.68
N ARG A 109 27.54 -4.04 -0.07
CA ARG A 109 28.56 -4.45 0.90
C ARG A 109 29.73 -5.16 0.23
N TRP A 110 30.89 -5.20 0.88
CA TRP A 110 32.10 -5.80 0.29
C TRP A 110 31.98 -7.31 0.05
N TRP A 111 31.15 -8.01 0.84
CA TRP A 111 30.85 -9.44 0.69
C TRP A 111 29.72 -9.73 -0.33
N GLU A 112 29.06 -8.70 -0.85
CA GLU A 112 27.99 -8.85 -1.83
C GLU A 112 28.61 -8.94 -3.22
N ILE A 113 28.80 -10.18 -3.67
CA ILE A 113 29.42 -10.52 -4.95
C ILE A 113 28.48 -10.09 -6.08
N ASP A 114 28.99 -9.25 -6.98
CA ASP A 114 28.25 -8.67 -8.10
C ASP A 114 29.10 -8.81 -9.37
N ILE A 115 28.91 -9.93 -10.06
CA ILE A 115 29.75 -10.33 -11.20
C ILE A 115 29.54 -9.37 -12.37
N SER A 116 28.30 -8.97 -12.64
CA SER A 116 27.95 -7.97 -13.67
C SER A 116 28.67 -6.64 -13.43
N TYR A 117 28.68 -6.13 -12.20
CA TYR A 117 29.42 -4.92 -11.87
C TYR A 117 30.93 -5.10 -12.05
N TYR A 118 31.50 -6.26 -11.70
CA TYR A 118 32.93 -6.52 -11.91
C TYR A 118 33.30 -6.55 -13.38
N ILE A 119 32.46 -7.13 -14.25
CA ILE A 119 32.64 -7.10 -15.70
C ILE A 119 32.63 -5.65 -16.19
N LEU A 120 31.66 -4.83 -15.79
CA LEU A 120 31.60 -3.40 -16.16
C LEU A 120 32.83 -2.64 -15.66
N LYS A 121 33.31 -2.94 -14.45
CA LYS A 121 34.51 -2.33 -13.89
C LYS A 121 35.75 -2.67 -14.71
N VAL A 122 35.91 -3.94 -15.13
CA VAL A 122 37.00 -4.35 -16.02
C VAL A 122 36.89 -3.66 -17.38
N MET A 123 35.70 -3.62 -17.99
CA MET A 123 35.46 -2.88 -19.24
C MET A 123 35.81 -1.40 -19.12
N SER A 124 35.62 -0.80 -17.94
CA SER A 124 35.98 0.60 -17.70
C SER A 124 37.49 0.85 -17.71
N TRP A 125 38.29 -0.13 -17.31
CA TRP A 125 39.76 -0.03 -17.39
C TRP A 125 40.27 0.01 -18.83
N PHE A 126 39.53 -0.59 -19.75
CA PHE A 126 39.80 -0.54 -21.19
C PHE A 126 39.13 0.66 -21.89
N GLY A 127 38.44 1.53 -21.15
CA GLY A 127 37.74 2.68 -21.71
C GLY A 127 36.50 2.35 -22.54
N LEU A 128 35.98 1.11 -22.47
CA LEU A 128 34.77 0.69 -23.19
C LEU A 128 33.50 1.21 -22.55
N VAL A 129 33.52 1.42 -21.22
CA VAL A 129 32.43 2.00 -20.44
C VAL A 129 32.99 3.01 -19.45
N TRP A 130 32.22 4.03 -19.12
CA TRP A 130 32.61 5.08 -18.19
C TRP A 130 31.39 5.58 -17.41
N GLY A 131 31.61 6.40 -16.38
CA GLY A 131 30.52 6.98 -15.58
C GLY A 131 29.77 5.99 -14.70
N LEU A 132 30.40 4.90 -14.28
CA LEU A 132 29.81 3.90 -13.37
C LEU A 132 29.42 4.58 -12.06
N ARG A 133 28.12 4.56 -11.74
CA ARG A 133 27.58 5.19 -10.52
C ARG A 133 27.60 4.19 -9.38
N THR A 134 28.15 4.59 -8.24
CA THR A 134 28.11 3.82 -6.99
C THR A 134 27.16 4.47 -5.99
N PRO A 135 26.55 3.70 -5.08
CA PRO A 135 25.63 4.28 -4.10
C PRO A 135 26.45 5.13 -3.11
N PRO A 136 26.00 6.34 -2.75
CA PRO A 136 26.59 7.12 -1.67
C PRO A 136 26.52 6.39 -0.33
N ASP A 137 27.44 6.67 0.59
CA ASP A 137 27.50 6.02 1.92
C ASP A 137 26.20 6.19 2.73
N GLU A 138 25.54 7.35 2.63
CA GLU A 138 24.25 7.61 3.28
C GLU A 138 23.15 6.66 2.80
N VAL A 139 23.14 6.37 1.50
CA VAL A 139 22.21 5.42 0.87
C VAL A 139 22.51 4.00 1.34
N VAL A 140 23.80 3.60 1.36
CA VAL A 140 24.23 2.29 1.85
C VAL A 140 23.91 2.10 3.34
N ARG A 141 23.98 3.16 4.14
CA ARG A 141 23.59 3.14 5.56
C ARG A 141 22.08 3.20 5.77
N GLY A 142 21.30 3.51 4.74
CA GLY A 142 19.85 3.61 4.84
C GLY A 142 19.37 4.85 5.60
N LEU A 143 20.15 5.94 5.58
CA LEU A 143 19.83 7.19 6.29
C LEU A 143 18.84 8.08 5.52
N ASN A 144 18.52 7.73 4.28
CA ASN A 144 17.55 8.47 3.48
C ASN A 144 16.16 8.40 4.10
N PRO A 145 15.45 9.54 4.22
CA PRO A 145 14.06 9.54 4.65
C PRO A 145 13.21 8.67 3.72
N ILE A 146 12.38 7.82 4.31
CA ILE A 146 11.41 7.03 3.56
C ILE A 146 10.24 7.91 3.08
N GLY A 147 9.73 7.62 1.89
CA GLY A 147 8.58 8.33 1.36
C GLY A 147 7.31 8.05 2.18
N ARG A 148 6.42 9.04 2.28
CA ARG A 148 5.18 8.95 3.08
C ARG A 148 4.33 7.73 2.75
N LYS A 149 4.20 7.37 1.46
CA LYS A 149 3.47 6.17 1.03
C LYS A 149 4.05 4.87 1.60
N VAL A 150 5.37 4.75 1.62
CA VAL A 150 6.07 3.57 2.16
C VAL A 150 5.90 3.53 3.68
N LEU A 151 6.05 4.68 4.34
CA LEU A 151 5.81 4.82 5.77
C LEU A 151 4.39 4.37 6.15
N ASP A 152 3.37 4.89 5.48
CA ASP A 152 1.96 4.58 5.78
C ASP A 152 1.66 3.08 5.57
N LYS A 153 2.22 2.48 4.49
CA LYS A 153 2.09 1.04 4.23
C LYS A 153 2.72 0.20 5.34
N VAL A 154 3.98 0.47 5.68
CA VAL A 154 4.72 -0.28 6.72
C VAL A 154 4.08 -0.07 8.09
N ALA A 155 3.61 1.13 8.41
CA ALA A 155 2.90 1.41 9.66
C ALA A 155 1.58 0.63 9.75
N THR A 156 0.85 0.51 8.64
CA THR A 156 -0.38 -0.28 8.57
C THR A 156 -0.11 -1.77 8.75
N GLU A 157 0.90 -2.31 8.06
CA GLU A 157 1.33 -3.72 8.21
C GLU A 157 1.80 -4.01 9.63
N LEU A 158 2.55 -3.10 10.24
CA LEU A 158 2.98 -3.23 11.63
C LEU A 158 1.78 -3.19 12.57
N ALA A 159 0.86 -2.24 12.40
CA ALA A 159 -0.34 -2.12 13.24
C ALA A 159 -1.24 -3.36 13.13
N SER A 160 -1.42 -3.90 11.92
CA SER A 160 -2.25 -5.09 11.68
C SER A 160 -1.63 -6.38 12.21
N SER A 161 -0.32 -6.39 12.47
CA SER A 161 0.34 -7.52 13.14
C SER A 161 -0.06 -7.67 14.62
N PHE A 162 -0.71 -6.66 15.20
CA PHE A 162 -1.24 -6.70 16.56
C PHE A 162 -2.76 -6.92 16.56
N SER A 163 -3.23 -7.79 17.47
CA SER A 163 -4.68 -7.97 17.68
C SER A 163 -5.25 -6.84 18.52
N VAL A 164 -6.06 -5.99 17.88
CA VAL A 164 -6.80 -4.90 18.54
C VAL A 164 -7.72 -5.44 19.63
N GLU A 165 -8.33 -6.62 19.42
CA GLU A 165 -9.21 -7.24 20.39
C GLU A 165 -8.45 -7.59 21.68
N VAL A 166 -7.29 -8.26 21.56
CA VAL A 166 -6.45 -8.64 22.71
C VAL A 166 -5.89 -7.40 23.43
N ILE A 167 -5.51 -6.36 22.69
CA ILE A 167 -5.05 -5.10 23.30
C ILE A 167 -6.22 -4.45 24.06
N SER A 168 -7.38 -4.36 23.43
CA SER A 168 -8.55 -3.70 24.02
C SER A 168 -9.07 -4.40 25.27
N SER A 169 -9.04 -5.74 25.32
CA SER A 169 -9.44 -6.50 26.50
C SER A 169 -8.49 -6.25 27.68
N ARG A 170 -7.17 -6.27 27.45
CA ARG A 170 -6.17 -5.98 28.48
C ARG A 170 -6.26 -4.54 29.00
N VAL A 171 -6.47 -3.58 28.10
CA VAL A 171 -6.69 -2.18 28.50
C VAL A 171 -7.96 -2.08 29.36
N ARG A 172 -9.05 -2.75 28.98
CA ARG A 172 -10.29 -2.77 29.75
C ARG A 172 -10.10 -3.39 31.13
N GLU A 173 -9.41 -4.51 31.23
CA GLU A 173 -9.09 -5.15 32.52
C GLU A 173 -8.28 -4.21 33.41
N SER A 174 -7.21 -3.61 32.89
CA SER A 174 -6.38 -2.65 33.64
C SER A 174 -7.18 -1.42 34.08
N TRP A 175 -8.13 -0.96 33.27
CA TRP A 175 -8.93 0.21 33.60
C TRP A 175 -10.10 -0.09 34.54
N ALA A 176 -10.60 -1.33 34.55
CA ALA A 176 -11.59 -1.77 35.52
C ALA A 176 -11.06 -1.66 36.97
N GLU A 177 -9.76 -1.83 37.16
CA GLU A 177 -9.09 -1.67 38.46
C GLU A 177 -8.94 -0.19 38.90
N SER A 178 -9.15 0.78 38.00
CA SER A 178 -8.79 2.19 38.22
C SER A 178 -9.96 3.18 38.20
N GLN A 179 -11.22 2.72 38.21
CA GLN A 179 -12.45 3.55 38.04
C GLN A 179 -12.53 4.37 36.73
N THR A 180 -11.48 4.36 35.89
CA THR A 180 -11.39 5.13 34.65
C THR A 180 -12.51 4.81 33.66
N LEU A 181 -12.96 3.54 33.59
CA LEU A 181 -14.06 3.14 32.72
C LEU A 181 -15.40 3.69 33.17
N GLU A 182 -15.65 3.74 34.48
CA GLU A 182 -16.88 4.31 35.05
C GLU A 182 -16.91 5.82 34.81
N ASP A 183 -15.79 6.51 35.04
CA ASP A 183 -15.65 7.95 34.75
C ASP A 183 -15.87 8.30 33.28
N LEU A 184 -15.33 7.47 32.37
CA LEU A 184 -15.54 7.62 30.93
C LEU A 184 -16.99 7.36 30.54
N ALA A 185 -17.61 6.32 31.08
CA ALA A 185 -19.02 6.01 30.85
C ALA A 185 -19.93 7.15 31.36
N ASP A 186 -19.67 7.69 32.54
CA ASP A 186 -20.41 8.81 33.11
C ASP A 186 -20.20 10.10 32.31
N ARG A 187 -18.99 10.35 31.79
CA ARG A 187 -18.73 11.47 30.87
C ARG A 187 -19.47 11.29 29.55
N ALA A 188 -19.48 10.09 28.97
CA ALA A 188 -20.19 9.79 27.74
C ALA A 188 -21.70 9.99 27.92
N LYS A 189 -22.27 9.48 29.03
CA LYS A 189 -23.67 9.66 29.40
C LYS A 189 -24.02 11.13 29.57
N ARG A 190 -23.24 11.89 30.35
CA ARG A 190 -23.46 13.34 30.53
C ARG A 190 -23.40 14.10 29.20
N THR A 191 -22.48 13.74 28.32
CA THR A 191 -22.35 14.36 27.00
C THR A 191 -23.57 14.06 26.13
N ARG A 192 -24.05 12.82 26.15
CA ARG A 192 -25.30 12.41 25.48
C ARG A 192 -26.50 13.18 26.02
N ASP A 193 -26.69 13.20 27.34
CA ASP A 193 -27.81 13.90 27.98
C ASP A 193 -27.81 15.40 27.64
N GLN A 194 -26.62 16.02 27.60
CA GLN A 194 -26.44 17.42 27.20
C GLN A 194 -26.76 17.65 25.71
N LEU A 195 -26.39 16.73 24.83
CA LEU A 195 -26.73 16.77 23.41
C LEU A 195 -28.24 16.61 23.19
N GLU A 196 -28.87 15.63 23.83
CA GLU A 196 -30.31 15.40 23.75
C GLU A 196 -31.10 16.63 24.23
N THR A 197 -30.69 17.22 25.36
CA THR A 197 -31.32 18.45 25.89
C THR A 197 -31.14 19.61 24.93
N ARG A 198 -29.93 19.83 24.40
CA ARG A 198 -29.69 20.89 23.41
C ARG A 198 -30.51 20.69 22.13
N ILE A 199 -30.64 19.47 21.63
CA ILE A 199 -31.44 19.17 20.44
C ILE A 199 -32.93 19.40 20.73
N ALA A 200 -33.41 19.06 21.93
CA ALA A 200 -34.78 19.32 22.33
C ALA A 200 -35.10 20.82 22.51
N GLU A 201 -34.11 21.63 22.90
CA GLU A 201 -34.23 23.10 22.97
C GLU A 201 -34.14 23.78 21.60
N MET A 202 -33.56 23.11 20.60
CA MET A 202 -33.55 23.59 19.22
C MET A 202 -34.95 23.43 18.62
N SER A 203 -35.33 24.37 17.74
CA SER A 203 -36.55 24.19 16.93
C SER A 203 -36.37 22.94 16.08
N LEU A 204 -37.22 21.93 16.30
CA LEU A 204 -37.29 20.72 15.50
C LEU A 204 -38.24 20.98 14.32
N PRO A 205 -37.74 21.37 13.13
CA PRO A 205 -38.60 21.58 11.97
C PRO A 205 -39.30 20.26 11.62
N HIS A 206 -40.56 20.36 11.19
CA HIS A 206 -41.42 19.22 10.83
C HIS A 206 -41.89 18.34 11.98
N LEU A 207 -41.68 18.74 13.25
CA LEU A 207 -42.38 18.12 14.36
C LEU A 207 -43.89 18.41 14.22
N PRO A 208 -44.77 17.39 14.31
CA PRO A 208 -46.21 17.60 14.22
C PRO A 208 -46.70 18.60 15.26
N THR A 209 -47.49 19.57 14.83
CA THR A 209 -48.02 20.61 15.70
C THR A 209 -49.12 20.05 16.61
N ILE A 210 -49.40 20.73 17.73
CA ILE A 210 -50.49 20.34 18.64
C ILE A 210 -51.85 20.18 17.91
N PRO A 211 -52.26 21.07 16.99
CA PRO A 211 -53.46 20.86 16.19
C PRO A 211 -53.44 19.59 15.34
N GLU A 212 -52.35 19.32 14.61
CA GLU A 212 -52.23 18.10 13.78
C GLU A 212 -52.29 16.81 14.62
N LEU A 213 -51.71 16.84 15.82
CA LEU A 213 -51.79 15.72 16.77
C LEU A 213 -53.19 15.57 17.38
N ARG A 214 -53.93 16.67 17.53
CA ARG A 214 -55.32 16.64 18.00
C ARG A 214 -56.23 16.03 16.95
N ASP A 215 -56.14 16.47 15.70
CA ASP A 215 -56.93 15.91 14.60
C ASP A 215 -56.71 14.39 14.50
N LYS A 216 -55.45 13.95 14.61
CA LYS A 216 -55.09 12.53 14.64
C LYS A 216 -55.66 11.80 15.87
N ALA A 217 -55.63 12.42 17.04
CA ALA A 217 -56.16 11.82 18.27
C ALA A 217 -57.68 11.64 18.21
N GLU A 218 -58.40 12.60 17.61
CA GLU A 218 -59.86 12.55 17.42
C GLU A 218 -60.29 11.48 16.40
N GLU A 219 -59.44 11.16 15.41
CA GLU A 219 -59.64 9.98 14.54
C GLU A 219 -59.42 8.65 15.26
N MET A 220 -58.51 8.61 16.25
CA MET A 220 -58.06 7.39 16.92
C MET A 220 -58.88 7.02 18.15
N PHE A 221 -59.44 8.00 18.86
CA PHE A 221 -60.13 7.81 20.13
C PHE A 221 -61.57 8.33 20.06
N GLN A 222 -62.52 7.58 20.63
CA GLN A 222 -63.88 8.09 20.87
C GLN A 222 -63.83 9.27 21.86
N GLU A 223 -64.76 10.23 21.76
CA GLU A 223 -64.79 11.47 22.56
C GLU A 223 -64.40 11.22 24.03
N THR A 224 -63.24 11.75 24.42
CA THR A 224 -62.70 11.61 25.78
C THR A 224 -62.37 12.99 26.35
N PRO A 225 -62.67 13.25 27.64
CA PRO A 225 -62.34 14.54 28.26
C PRO A 225 -60.82 14.79 28.39
N SER A 226 -59.97 13.79 28.13
CA SER A 226 -58.52 13.88 28.28
C SER A 226 -57.74 14.10 26.98
N VAL A 227 -58.38 14.31 25.82
CA VAL A 227 -57.68 14.47 24.53
C VAL A 227 -56.58 15.53 24.61
N ASP A 228 -56.85 16.66 25.27
CA ASP A 228 -55.90 17.78 25.36
C ASP A 228 -54.62 17.45 26.13
N GLU A 229 -54.73 16.67 27.21
CA GLU A 229 -53.56 16.23 27.97
C GLU A 229 -52.78 15.16 27.19
N ILE A 230 -53.49 14.26 26.51
CA ILE A 230 -52.88 13.21 25.68
C ILE A 230 -52.08 13.85 24.53
N VAL A 231 -52.66 14.82 23.84
CA VAL A 231 -52.01 15.52 22.71
C VAL A 231 -50.77 16.28 23.18
N LYS A 232 -50.85 17.03 24.29
CA LYS A 232 -49.68 17.73 24.86
C LYS A 232 -48.58 16.76 25.26
N ARG A 233 -48.94 15.64 25.89
CA ARG A 233 -47.97 14.61 26.29
C ARG A 233 -47.36 13.91 25.08
N ALA A 234 -48.16 13.60 24.06
CA ALA A 234 -47.70 13.00 22.81
C ALA A 234 -46.70 13.91 22.09
N HIS A 235 -46.99 15.21 22.01
CA HIS A 235 -46.07 16.20 21.43
C HIS A 235 -44.72 16.24 22.17
N GLN A 236 -44.74 16.25 23.51
CA GLN A 236 -43.51 16.20 24.32
C GLN A 236 -42.72 14.90 24.11
N LEU A 237 -43.39 13.75 24.11
CA LEU A 237 -42.76 12.46 23.90
C LEU A 237 -42.15 12.36 22.50
N LEU A 238 -42.85 12.85 21.48
CA LEU A 238 -42.34 12.91 20.10
C LEU A 238 -41.08 13.77 20.01
N ALA A 239 -41.06 14.94 20.63
CA ALA A 239 -39.88 15.79 20.67
C ALA A 239 -38.69 15.08 21.34
N CYS A 240 -38.90 14.41 22.48
CA CYS A 240 -37.84 13.65 23.16
C CYS A 240 -37.33 12.47 22.32
N MET A 241 -38.23 11.70 21.69
CA MET A 241 -37.85 10.55 20.86
C MET A 241 -37.06 10.98 19.62
N VAL A 242 -37.47 12.08 18.97
CA VAL A 242 -36.76 12.64 17.82
C VAL A 242 -35.38 13.17 18.24
N ALA A 243 -35.29 13.88 19.37
CA ALA A 243 -34.01 14.38 19.88
C ALA A 243 -33.02 13.25 20.20
N ALA A 244 -33.48 12.18 20.87
CA ALA A 244 -32.68 11.00 21.15
C ALA A 244 -32.17 10.31 19.88
N HIS A 245 -33.04 10.17 18.87
CA HIS A 245 -32.67 9.54 17.60
C HIS A 245 -31.64 10.35 16.81
N ILE A 246 -31.80 11.68 16.75
CA ILE A 246 -30.81 12.57 16.13
C ILE A 246 -29.48 12.49 16.88
N CYS A 247 -29.51 12.42 18.21
CA CYS A 247 -28.30 12.27 19.03
C CYS A 247 -27.53 10.98 18.69
N ASP A 248 -28.22 9.85 18.51
CA ASP A 248 -27.58 8.58 18.11
C ASP A 248 -26.92 8.67 16.72
N VAL A 249 -27.57 9.32 15.75
CA VAL A 249 -27.01 9.52 14.40
C VAL A 249 -25.77 10.41 14.45
N VAL A 250 -25.79 11.50 15.23
CA VAL A 250 -24.65 12.42 15.37
C VAL A 250 -23.46 11.72 16.06
N LEU A 251 -23.72 10.90 17.08
CA LEU A 251 -22.68 10.16 17.79
C LEU A 251 -22.12 8.98 16.99
N ALA A 252 -22.91 8.38 16.09
CA ALA A 252 -22.46 7.28 15.23
C ALA A 252 -21.70 7.75 13.96
N GLY A 253 -21.90 9.00 13.54
CA GLY A 253 -21.27 9.60 12.36
C GLY A 253 -20.00 10.41 12.63
N ALA A 254 -19.61 10.58 13.90
CA ALA A 254 -18.40 11.28 14.35
C ALA A 254 -17.26 10.29 14.67
#